data_AF-A0A2V9VE97-F1
#
_entry.id   AF-A0A2V9VE97-F1
#
_cell.length_a   1.000
_cell.length_b   1.000
_cell.length_c   1.000
_cell.angle_alpha   90.00
_cell.angle_beta   90.00
_cell.angle_gamma   90.00
#
_symmetry.space_group_name_H-M   'P 1'
#
loop_
_entity.id
_entity.type
_entity.pdbx_description
1 polymer ?
#
loop_
_entity_poly.entity_id
_entity_poly.type
_entity_poly.pdbx_seq_one_letter_code
_entity_poly.pdbx_strand_id
1 'polypeptide(L)'
;MFLTACQSKQGGADVVASVDGRKIFRNDVEKYYLNQTSGADQQQTVPVGEQATSLRLSILRELIDDEILMHRAEKLGLLATDEEVDRKMNEIKSP
;
A
#
# COMPACT_ATOMS: atom_id res chain seq x y z
N MET A 1 36.72 12.39 15.94
CA MET A 1 35.97 12.27 14.67
C MET A 1 35.13 10.99 14.78
N PHE A 2 33.89 11.10 15.26
CA PHE A 2 33.02 9.94 15.49
C PHE A 2 32.17 9.70 14.24
N LEU A 3 32.42 8.59 13.56
CA LEU A 3 31.60 8.08 12.46
C LEU A 3 30.31 7.54 13.06
N THR A 4 29.23 8.33 13.03
CA THR A 4 27.88 7.83 13.28
C THR A 4 27.50 6.90 12.14
N ALA A 5 27.67 5.61 12.35
CA ALA A 5 27.17 4.57 11.46
C ALA A 5 25.64 4.68 11.38
N CYS A 6 25.10 4.81 10.17
CA CYS A 6 23.68 4.63 9.91
C CYS A 6 23.33 3.18 10.25
N GLN A 7 22.78 2.97 11.45
CA GLN A 7 22.08 1.75 11.79
C GLN A 7 20.81 1.73 10.94
N SER A 8 20.86 1.07 9.78
CA SER A 8 19.64 0.72 9.06
C SER A 8 18.83 -0.12 10.03
N LYS A 9 17.77 0.47 10.62
CA LYS A 9 16.78 -0.29 11.37
C LYS A 9 16.33 -1.39 10.42
N GLN A 10 16.73 -2.61 10.71
CA GLN A 10 16.18 -3.81 10.10
C GLN A 10 14.69 -3.79 10.47
N GLY A 11 13.89 -3.09 9.65
CA GLY A 11 12.49 -3.46 9.51
C GLY A 11 12.52 -4.96 9.26
N GLY A 12 11.75 -5.73 10.05
CA GLY A 12 11.69 -7.18 9.90
C GLY A 12 11.59 -7.54 8.42
N ALA A 13 12.19 -8.66 8.00
CA ALA A 13 12.56 -8.98 6.62
C ALA A 13 11.51 -8.68 5.52
N ASP A 14 10.24 -8.49 5.90
CA ASP A 14 9.10 -8.15 5.05
C ASP A 14 8.67 -6.67 5.05
N VAL A 15 9.30 -5.75 5.78
CA VAL A 15 8.93 -4.32 5.75
C VAL A 15 9.64 -3.64 4.57
N VAL A 16 8.85 -3.04 3.67
CA VAL A 16 9.36 -2.39 2.46
C VAL A 16 9.31 -0.86 2.53
N ALA A 17 8.45 -0.30 3.38
CA ALA A 17 8.41 1.13 3.69
C ALA A 17 7.82 1.38 5.08
N SER A 18 8.02 2.59 5.60
CA SER A 18 7.34 3.05 6.82
C SER A 18 6.98 4.53 6.70
N VAL A 19 5.76 4.87 7.11
CA VAL A 19 5.21 6.23 7.11
C VAL A 19 4.80 6.54 8.55
N ASP A 20 5.43 7.55 9.16
CA ASP A 20 5.14 7.99 10.54
C ASP A 20 5.09 6.86 11.59
N GLY A 21 5.90 5.81 11.40
CA GLY A 21 5.98 4.65 12.29
C GLY A 21 5.03 3.49 11.94
N ARG A 22 4.09 3.68 11.02
CA ARG A 22 3.31 2.59 10.41
C ARG A 22 4.14 1.91 9.34
N LYS A 23 4.03 0.58 9.26
CA LYS A 23 4.86 -0.26 8.39
C LYS A 23 4.04 -0.77 7.23
N ILE A 24 4.59 -0.68 6.03
CA ILE A 24 4.03 -1.28 4.82
C ILE A 24 4.80 -2.59 4.57
N PHE A 25 4.06 -3.70 4.48
CA PHE A 25 4.66 -5.02 4.30
C PHE A 25 4.74 -5.38 2.81
N ARG A 26 5.74 -6.19 2.47
CA ARG A 26 5.91 -6.79 1.15
C ARG A 26 4.66 -7.54 0.71
N ASN A 27 4.01 -8.24 1.63
CA ASN A 27 2.78 -8.99 1.35
C ASN A 27 1.64 -8.09 0.89
N ASP A 28 1.55 -6.85 1.38
CA ASP A 28 0.54 -5.90 0.92
C ASP A 28 0.81 -5.53 -0.54
N VAL A 29 2.05 -5.15 -0.87
CA VAL A 29 2.46 -4.85 -2.24
C VAL A 29 2.18 -6.02 -3.19
N GLU A 30 2.54 -7.25 -2.80
CA GLU A 30 2.29 -8.43 -3.63
C GLU A 30 0.78 -8.71 -3.79
N LYS A 31 -0.05 -8.48 -2.75
CA LYS A 31 -1.51 -8.64 -2.85
C LYS A 31 -2.10 -7.68 -3.90
N TYR A 32 -1.69 -6.42 -3.90
CA TYR A 32 -2.13 -5.45 -4.91
C TYR A 32 -1.60 -5.79 -6.30
N TYR A 33 -0.35 -6.26 -6.40
CA TYR A 33 0.24 -6.72 -7.67
C TYR A 33 -0.55 -7.90 -8.24
N LEU A 34 -0.89 -8.89 -7.42
CA LEU A 34 -1.71 -10.03 -7.82
C LEU A 34 -3.11 -9.57 -8.23
N ASN A 35 -3.77 -8.70 -7.47
CA ASN A 35 -5.10 -8.19 -7.84
C ASN A 35 -5.11 -7.47 -9.20
N GLN A 36 -4.10 -6.64 -9.49
CA GLN A 36 -3.99 -5.94 -10.77
C GLN A 36 -3.66 -6.88 -11.94
N THR A 37 -3.01 -8.02 -11.67
CA THR A 37 -2.62 -9.00 -12.70
C THR A 37 -3.57 -10.20 -12.81
N SER A 38 -4.48 -10.40 -11.85
CA SER A 38 -5.40 -11.55 -11.79
C SER A 38 -6.47 -11.56 -12.89
N GLY A 39 -6.76 -10.42 -13.51
CA GLY A 39 -7.70 -10.32 -14.64
C GLY A 39 -7.04 -10.39 -16.02
N ALA A 40 -5.72 -10.57 -16.07
CA ALA A 40 -4.98 -10.65 -17.32
C ALA A 40 -5.03 -12.09 -17.86
N ASP A 41 -6.06 -12.42 -18.66
CA ASP A 41 -6.20 -13.69 -19.38
C ASP A 41 -5.08 -13.97 -20.41
N GLN A 42 -4.01 -13.17 -20.42
CA GLN A 42 -2.90 -13.33 -21.34
C GLN A 42 -1.59 -13.29 -20.58
N GLN A 43 -0.85 -14.40 -20.66
CA GLN A 43 0.58 -14.49 -20.36
C GLN A 43 1.44 -13.41 -21.05
N GLN A 44 0.84 -12.63 -21.96
CA GLN A 44 1.40 -11.50 -22.68
C GLN A 44 1.48 -10.20 -21.86
N THR A 45 0.66 -10.02 -20.81
CA THR A 45 0.56 -8.74 -20.07
C THR A 45 1.01 -8.80 -18.61
N VAL A 46 1.37 -9.99 -18.09
CA VAL A 46 2.01 -10.09 -16.78
C VAL A 46 3.42 -9.48 -16.86
N PRO A 47 3.69 -8.36 -16.17
CA PRO A 47 5.00 -7.71 -16.26
C PRO A 47 6.07 -8.64 -15.69
N VAL A 48 7.15 -8.86 -16.42
CA VAL A 48 8.28 -9.71 -16.03
C VAL A 48 9.54 -8.89 -15.75
N GLY A 49 10.42 -9.39 -14.88
CA GLY A 49 11.71 -8.76 -14.57
C GLY A 49 11.58 -7.31 -14.08
N GLU A 50 12.22 -6.38 -14.76
CA GLU A 50 12.19 -4.95 -14.42
C GLU A 50 10.79 -4.34 -14.50
N GLN A 51 9.96 -4.77 -15.47
CA GLN A 51 8.58 -4.26 -15.58
C GLN A 51 7.74 -4.67 -14.37
N ALA A 52 7.95 -5.89 -13.86
CA ALA A 52 7.35 -6.37 -12.63
C ALA A 52 7.81 -5.57 -11.41
N THR A 53 9.08 -5.15 -11.41
CA THR A 53 9.65 -4.36 -10.33
C THR A 53 9.10 -2.93 -10.35
N SER A 54 9.03 -2.32 -11.53
CA SER A 54 8.42 -0.99 -11.72
C SER A 54 6.96 -0.97 -11.28
N LEU A 55 6.17 -1.98 -11.62
CA LEU A 55 4.78 -2.08 -11.17
C LEU A 55 4.68 -2.24 -9.63
N ARG A 56 5.52 -3.08 -9.03
CA ARG A 56 5.58 -3.17 -7.56
C ARG A 56 5.96 -1.84 -6.90
N LEU A 57 6.88 -1.10 -7.50
CA LEU A 57 7.29 0.22 -7.00
C LEU A 57 6.18 1.26 -7.14
N SER A 58 5.40 1.23 -8.23
CA SER A 58 4.24 2.13 -8.37
C SER A 58 3.16 1.81 -7.34
N ILE A 59 2.89 0.52 -7.10
CA ILE A 59 1.98 0.08 -6.03
C ILE A 59 2.48 0.53 -4.66
N LEU A 60 3.77 0.32 -4.37
CA LEU A 60 4.37 0.76 -3.11
C LEU A 60 4.21 2.28 -2.91
N ARG A 61 4.38 3.07 -3.98
CA ARG A 61 4.16 4.51 -3.93
C ARG A 61 2.72 4.86 -3.59
N GLU A 62 1.76 4.22 -4.24
CA GLU A 62 0.33 4.42 -3.97
C GLU A 62 0.01 4.12 -2.50
N LEU A 63 0.50 3.00 -1.96
CA LEU A 63 0.33 2.64 -0.55
C LEU A 63 0.93 3.67 0.41
N ILE A 64 2.08 4.27 0.06
CA ILE A 64 2.69 5.34 0.85
C ILE A 64 1.82 6.60 0.82
N ASP A 65 1.35 6.99 -0.37
CA ASP A 65 0.53 8.19 -0.54
C ASP A 65 -0.82 8.05 0.20
N ASP A 66 -1.44 6.88 0.13
CA ASP A 66 -2.65 6.53 0.89
C ASP A 66 -2.42 6.60 2.41
N GLU A 67 -1.31 6.04 2.89
CA GLU A 67 -0.96 6.04 4.31
C GLU A 67 -0.75 7.47 4.84
N ILE A 68 -0.11 8.34 4.04
CA ILE A 68 0.06 9.77 4.35
C ILE A 68 -1.32 10.46 4.41
N LEU A 69 -2.19 10.19 3.44
CA LEU A 69 -3.52 10.79 3.38
C LEU A 69 -4.37 10.37 4.58
N MET A 70 -4.37 9.08 4.91
CA MET A 70 -5.09 8.53 6.05
C MET A 70 -4.53 9.06 7.37
N HIS A 71 -3.21 9.16 7.53
CA HIS A 71 -2.63 9.79 8.73
C HIS A 71 -3.11 11.22 8.91
N ARG A 72 -3.19 11.98 7.82
CA ARG A 72 -3.70 13.35 7.84
C ARG A 72 -5.19 13.38 8.19
N ALA A 73 -5.99 12.45 7.65
CA ALA A 73 -7.41 12.34 7.97
C ALA A 73 -7.64 12.01 9.45
N GLU A 74 -6.88 11.06 10.01
CA GLU A 74 -6.89 10.73 11.45
C GLU A 74 -6.62 11.96 12.30
N LYS A 75 -5.54 12.69 11.98
CA LYS A 75 -5.14 13.90 12.71
C LYS A 75 -6.19 15.02 12.64
N LEU A 76 -6.99 15.07 11.57
CA LEU A 76 -8.05 16.04 11.37
C LEU A 76 -9.42 15.54 11.87
N GLY A 77 -9.52 14.30 12.36
CA GLY A 77 -10.79 13.71 12.79
C GLY A 77 -11.77 13.44 11.64
N LEU A 78 -11.24 13.17 10.44
CA LEU A 78 -12.01 12.96 9.20
C LEU A 78 -12.16 11.48 8.85
N LEU A 79 -12.12 10.59 9.85
CA LEU A 79 -12.38 9.16 9.64
C LEU A 79 -13.88 8.92 9.49
N ALA A 80 -14.26 8.10 8.52
CA ALA A 80 -15.64 7.66 8.37
C ALA A 80 -16.07 6.83 9.58
N THR A 81 -17.30 7.01 10.03
CA THR A 81 -17.88 6.14 11.07
C THR A 81 -18.43 4.85 10.46
N ASP A 82 -18.64 3.84 11.30
CA ASP A 82 -19.21 2.56 10.87
C ASP A 82 -20.57 2.76 10.18
N GLU A 83 -21.41 3.67 10.69
CA GLU A 83 -22.71 3.98 10.07
C GLU A 83 -22.58 4.60 8.67
N GLU A 84 -21.57 5.44 8.45
CA GLU A 84 -21.33 6.05 7.15
C GLU A 84 -20.87 5.01 6.12
N VAL A 85 -20.01 4.07 6.54
CA VAL A 85 -19.55 2.95 5.73
C VAL A 85 -20.71 2.02 5.38
N ASP A 86 -21.54 1.64 6.34
CA ASP A 86 -22.71 0.77 6.13
C ASP A 86 -23.72 1.40 5.16
N ARG A 87 -23.98 2.70 5.31
CA ARG A 87 -24.84 3.43 4.39
C ARG A 87 -24.28 3.40 2.97
N LYS A 88 -22.97 3.66 2.79
CA LYS A 88 -22.33 3.60 1.47
C LYS A 88 -22.31 2.18 0.88
N MET A 89 -22.10 1.17 1.71
CA MET A 89 -22.17 -0.23 1.28
C MET A 89 -23.59 -0.60 0.78
N ASN A 90 -24.62 -0.11 1.46
CA ASN A 90 -26.01 -0.33 1.06
C ASN A 90 -26.39 0.45 -0.22
N GLU A 91 -25.84 1.65 -0.41
CA GLU A 91 -25.97 2.41 -1.67
C GLU A 91 -25.36 1.63 -2.85
N ILE A 92 -24.16 1.07 -2.69
CA ILE A 92 -23.48 0.29 -3.74
C ILE A 92 -24.22 -1.02 -4.06
N LYS A 93 -24.90 -1.62 -3.07
CA LYS A 93 -25.67 -2.86 -3.25
C LYS A 93 -27.06 -2.65 -3.84
N SER A 94 -27.57 -1.42 -3.84
CA SER A 94 -28.88 -1.11 -4.41
C SER A 94 -28.76 -1.06 -5.94
N PRO A 95 -29.62 -1.78 -6.69
CA PRO A 95 -29.55 -1.87 -8.16
C PRO A 95 -29.84 -0.55 -8.88
#